data_AF-A0A0F3NHK8-F1
#
_entry.id   AF-A0A0F3NHK8-F1
#
_cell.length_a   1.000
_cell.length_b   1.000
_cell.length_c   1.000
_cell.angle_alpha   90.00
_cell.angle_beta   90.00
_cell.angle_gamma   90.00
#
_symmetry.space_group_name_H-M   'P 1'
#
loop_
_entity.id
_entity.type
_entity.pdbx_description
1 polymer ?
#
loop_
_entity_poly.entity_id
_entity_poly.type
_entity_poly.pdbx_seq_one_letter_code
_entity_poly.pdbx_strand_id
1 'polypeptide(L)' 'MLTNNPHKVQEIGKYGFDVTKTIPFHMEINEYNGNYIKTKQTRLGHTN' A
#
# COMPACT_ATOMS: atom_id res chain seq x y z
N MET A 1 -5.35 -3.54 9.24
CA MET A 1 -4.58 -3.94 8.06
C MET A 1 -3.39 -2.99 7.89
N LEU A 2 -2.16 -3.53 7.83
CA LEU A 2 -0.96 -2.75 7.55
C LEU A 2 -0.77 -2.65 6.03
N THR A 3 -1.19 -1.54 5.44
CA THR A 3 -1.06 -1.37 4.00
C THR A 3 -1.13 0.11 3.63
N ASN A 4 -0.36 0.47 2.61
CA ASN A 4 -0.52 1.76 1.94
C ASN A 4 -1.47 1.65 0.74
N ASN A 5 -1.86 0.45 0.31
CA ASN A 5 -2.60 0.26 -0.94
C ASN A 5 -4.13 0.20 -0.70
N PRO A 6 -4.91 1.22 -1.12
CA PRO A 6 -6.37 1.23 -0.94
C PRO A 6 -7.09 0.16 -1.79
N HIS A 7 -6.54 -0.25 -2.94
CA HIS A 7 -7.13 -1.31 -3.74
C HIS A 7 -7.18 -2.65 -3.00
N LYS A 8 -6.18 -2.91 -2.14
CA LYS A 8 -6.08 -4.16 -1.40
C LYS A 8 -7.17 -4.28 -0.32
N VAL A 9 -7.66 -3.14 0.18
CA VAL A 9 -8.79 -3.08 1.10
C VAL A 9 -10.08 -3.48 0.39
N GLN A 10 -10.30 -2.92 -0.81
CA GLN A 10 -11.48 -3.22 -1.63
C GLN A 10 -11.52 -4.68 -2.07
N GLU A 11 -10.37 -5.26 -2.46
CA GLU A 11 -10.28 -6.67 -2.83
C GLU A 11 -10.61 -7.59 -1.66
N ILE A 12 -10.07 -7.31 -0.47
CA ILE A 12 -10.34 -8.10 0.73
C ILE A 12 -11.83 -8.03 1.13
N GLY A 13 -12.47 -6.88 0.93
CA GLY A 13 -13.92 -6.72 1.09
C GLY A 13 -14.73 -7.69 0.23
N LYS A 14 -14.28 -7.99 -1.01
CA LYS A 14 -14.95 -8.96 -1.90
C LYS A 14 -14.88 -10.40 -1.38
N TYR A 15 -13.93 -10.71 -0.50
CA TYR A 15 -13.81 -12.02 0.15
C TYR A 15 -14.62 -12.10 1.47
N GLY A 16 -15.43 -11.09 1.80
CA GLY A 16 -16.31 -11.09 2.97
C GLY A 16 -15.64 -10.61 4.27
N PHE A 17 -14.44 -10.02 4.18
CA PHE A 17 -13.76 -9.45 5.33
C PHE A 17 -14.04 -7.95 5.43
N ASP A 18 -14.45 -7.50 6.61
CA ASP A 18 -14.57 -6.07 6.91
C ASP A 18 -13.26 -5.51 7.47
N VAL A 19 -12.67 -4.54 6.78
CA VAL A 19 -11.41 -3.92 7.19
C VAL A 19 -11.73 -2.70 8.07
N THR A 20 -11.73 -2.92 9.39
CA THR A 20 -12.10 -1.89 10.38
C THR A 20 -11.07 -0.77 10.54
N LYS A 21 -9.80 -1.00 10.16
CA LYS A 21 -8.73 0.00 10.25
C LYS A 21 -7.60 -0.31 9.26
N THR A 22 -7.13 0.72 8.55
CA THR A 22 -5.86 0.71 7.83
C THR A 22 -4.82 1.49 8.62
N ILE A 23 -3.59 0.97 8.68
CA ILE A 23 -2.45 1.67 9.24
C ILE A 23 -1.42 1.77 8.10
N PRO A 24 -1.15 2.99 7.62
CA PRO A 24 -0.08 3.17 6.63
C PRO A 24 1.27 2.87 7.28
N PHE A 25 2.15 2.23 6.52
CA PHE A 25 3.51 1.94 6.94
C PHE A 25 4.48 2.83 6.16
N HIS A 26 5.20 3.68 6.87
CA HIS A 26 6.23 4.54 6.28
C HIS A 26 7.54 3.76 6.19
N MET A 27 8.08 3.61 4.98
CA MET A 27 9.44 3.12 4.78
C MET A 27 10.30 4.26 4.28
N GLU A 28 11.45 4.46 4.93
CA GLU A 28 12.47 5.37 4.43
C GLU A 28 13.08 4.81 3.14
N ILE A 29 13.34 5.73 2.20
CA ILE A 29 14.02 5.40 0.95
C ILE A 29 15.50 5.24 1.25
N ASN A 30 16.07 4.11 0.83
CA ASN A 30 17.50 3.84 0.80
C ASN A 30 17.94 3.40 -0.60
N GLU A 31 19.25 3.28 -0.81
CA GLU A 31 19.84 2.95 -2.11
C GLU A 31 19.37 1.62 -2.70
N TYR A 32 18.92 0.68 -1.86
CA TYR A 32 18.46 -0.64 -2.28
C TYR A 32 16.96 -0.66 -2.62
N ASN A 33 16.15 0.15 -1.93
CA ASN A 33 14.69 0.10 -2.04
C ASN A 33 14.08 1.23 -2.89
N GLY A 34 14.86 2.25 -3.27
CA GLY A 34 14.36 3.43 -4.00
C GLY A 34 13.69 3.08 -5.34
N ASN A 35 14.28 2.17 -6.12
CA ASN A 35 13.69 1.74 -7.40
C ASN A 35 12.40 0.94 -7.20
N TYR A 36 12.31 0.14 -6.14
CA TYR A 36 11.10 -0.59 -5.79
C TYR A 36 9.98 0.36 -5.36
N ILE A 37 10.28 1.33 -4.47
CA ILE A 37 9.30 2.33 -4.00
C ILE A 37 8.80 3.18 -5.16
N LYS A 38 9.68 3.64 -6.05
CA LYS A 38 9.30 4.40 -7.26
C LYS A 38 8.36 3.61 -8.16
N THR A 39 8.69 2.34 -8.42
CA THR A 39 7.83 1.44 -9.23
C THR A 39 6.47 1.22 -8.57
N LYS A 40 6.44 1.07 -7.24
CA LYS A 40 5.21 0.89 -6.47
C LYS A 40 4.34 2.16 -6.48
N GLN A 41 4.94 3.34 -6.35
CA GLN A 41 4.23 4.62 -6.46
C GLN A 41 3.58 4.78 -7.84
N THR A 42 4.34 4.56 -8.92
CA THR A 42 3.85 4.71 -10.29
C THR A 42 2.76 3.70 -10.64
N ARG A 43 2.87 2.43 -10.21
CA ARG A 43 1.89 1.38 -10.55
C ARG A 43 0.67 1.32 -9.64
N LEU A 44 0.77 1.77 -8.38
CA LEU A 44 -0.30 1.60 -7.38
C LEU A 44 -0.99 2.92 -6.98
N GLY A 45 -0.65 4.04 -7.62
CA GLY A 45 -1.35 5.30 -7.42
C GLY A 45 -1.16 5.90 -6.03
N HIS A 46 0.04 5.77 -5.43
CA HIS A 46 0.36 6.47 -4.19
C HIS A 46 0.63 7.95 -4.48
N THR A 47 -0.33 8.81 -4.16
CA THR A 47 -0.07 10.23 -3.89
C THR A 47 0.68 10.33 -2.56
N ASN A 48 1.85 10.97 -2.60
CA ASN A 48 2.62 11.34 -1.41
C ASN A 48 1.76 12.11 -0.40
#